data_AF-A0A820LM19-F1
#
_entry.id   AF-A0A820LM19-F1
#
_cell.length_a   1.000
_cell.length_b   1.000
_cell.length_c   1.000
_cell.angle_alpha   90.00
_cell.angle_beta   90.00
_cell.angle_gamma   90.00
#
_symmetry.space_group_name_H-M   'P 1'
#
loop_
_entity.id
_entity.type
_entity.pdbx_description
1 polymer ?
#
loop_
_entity_poly.entity_id
_entity_poly.type
_entity_poly.pdbx_seq_one_letter_code
_entity_poly.pdbx_strand_id
1 'polypeptide(L)'
;LLHFFAATYKQVFQFDAPPLHDPCAVAYVANKDLFEEQLMRVDIERTSEHCQGRTICDIFDMNRREKNCVVITKIHNVEHFWNMMIDAIELADKRSPVNQII
;
A
#
# COMPACT_ATOMS: atom_id res chain seq x y z
N LEU A 1 -14.62 8.93 -5.69
CA LEU A 1 -13.91 8.38 -4.51
C LEU A 1 -12.59 9.12 -4.23
N LEU A 2 -11.65 9.19 -5.17
CA LEU A 2 -10.35 9.85 -4.92
C LEU A 2 -10.47 11.33 -4.52
N HIS A 3 -11.30 12.11 -5.24
CA HIS A 3 -11.59 13.50 -4.86
C HIS A 3 -12.27 13.63 -3.49
N PHE A 4 -13.06 12.63 -3.07
CA PHE A 4 -13.74 12.65 -1.78
C PHE A 4 -12.73 12.59 -0.63
N PHE A 5 -11.68 11.77 -0.75
CA PHE A 5 -10.64 11.67 0.28
C PHE A 5 -9.61 12.80 0.21
N ALA A 6 -9.43 13.45 -0.93
CA ALA A 6 -8.42 14.50 -1.11
C ALA A 6 -8.57 15.65 -0.10
N ALA A 7 -9.80 16.11 0.15
CA ALA A 7 -10.06 17.19 1.11
C ALA A 7 -9.64 16.82 2.54
N THR A 8 -9.98 15.60 2.98
CA THR A 8 -9.59 15.10 4.32
C THR A 8 -8.07 14.99 4.45
N TYR A 9 -7.39 14.46 3.44
CA TYR A 9 -5.92 14.36 3.48
C TYR A 9 -5.25 15.72 3.52
N LYS A 10 -5.77 16.70 2.75
CA LYS A 10 -5.25 18.06 2.80
C LYS A 10 -5.45 18.71 4.17
N GLN A 11 -6.60 18.51 4.80
CA GLN A 11 -6.90 19.10 6.11
C GLN A 11 -6.10 18.46 7.25
N VAL A 12 -6.00 17.13 7.27
CA VAL A 12 -5.44 16.38 8.41
C VAL A 12 -3.93 16.19 8.28
N PHE A 13 -3.45 15.84 7.09
CA PHE A 13 -2.06 15.45 6.84
C PHE A 13 -1.30 16.47 5.98
N GLN A 14 -1.96 17.55 5.54
CA GLN A 14 -1.38 18.62 4.73
C GLN A 14 -0.86 18.18 3.36
N PHE A 15 -1.27 17.02 2.88
CA PHE A 15 -0.88 16.51 1.58
C PHE A 15 -1.72 17.15 0.46
N ASP A 16 -1.05 17.61 -0.61
CA ASP A 16 -1.72 18.17 -1.79
C ASP A 16 -2.49 17.11 -2.58
N ALA A 17 -2.01 15.87 -2.58
CA ALA A 17 -2.67 14.72 -3.17
C ALA A 17 -2.67 13.54 -2.17
N PRO A 18 -3.79 12.82 -2.02
CA PRO A 18 -3.87 11.70 -1.10
C PRO A 18 -3.05 10.50 -1.62
N PRO A 19 -2.33 9.76 -0.77
CA PRO A 19 -1.74 8.48 -1.12
C PRO A 19 -2.84 7.42 -1.29
N LEU A 20 -2.48 6.35 -2.02
CA LEU A 20 -3.27 5.12 -2.10
C LEU A 20 -2.55 4.01 -1.34
N HIS A 21 -3.30 3.30 -0.48
CA HIS A 21 -2.75 2.23 0.37
C HIS A 21 -3.18 0.87 -0.15
N ASP A 22 -4.47 0.54 -0.03
CA ASP A 22 -5.00 -0.80 -0.31
C ASP A 22 -4.73 -1.31 -1.74
N PRO A 23 -4.82 -0.46 -2.79
CA PRO A 23 -4.50 -0.91 -4.15
C PRO A 23 -3.04 -1.36 -4.31
N CYS A 24 -2.11 -0.88 -3.47
CA CYS A 24 -0.71 -1.31 -3.50
C CYS A 24 -0.58 -2.80 -3.14
N ALA A 25 -1.42 -3.32 -2.24
CA ALA A 25 -1.40 -4.74 -1.88
C ALA A 25 -1.82 -5.64 -3.06
N VAL A 26 -2.86 -5.23 -3.81
CA VAL A 26 -3.31 -5.95 -5.01
C VAL A 26 -2.27 -5.85 -6.12
N ALA A 27 -1.71 -4.66 -6.34
CA ALA A 27 -0.67 -4.44 -7.34
C ALA A 27 0.58 -5.28 -7.05
N TYR A 28 0.98 -5.42 -5.78
CA TYR A 28 2.10 -6.27 -5.38
C TYR A 28 1.86 -7.75 -5.71
N VAL A 29 0.65 -8.27 -5.47
CA VAL A 29 0.31 -9.65 -5.87
C VAL A 29 0.32 -9.81 -7.38
N ALA A 30 -0.11 -8.80 -8.13
CA ALA A 30 -0.16 -8.82 -9.59
C ALA A 30 1.22 -8.68 -10.26
N ASN A 31 2.10 -7.87 -9.70
CA ASN A 31 3.45 -7.60 -10.23
C ASN A 31 4.41 -7.23 -9.10
N LYS A 32 5.14 -8.22 -8.58
CA LYS A 32 6.10 -8.03 -7.48
C LYS A 32 7.31 -7.19 -7.87
N ASP A 33 7.79 -7.30 -9.11
CA ASP A 33 8.97 -6.59 -9.60
C ASP A 33 8.81 -5.07 -9.62
N LEU A 34 7.58 -4.59 -9.45
CA LEU A 34 7.26 -3.17 -9.27
C LEU A 34 7.70 -2.63 -7.90
N PHE A 35 8.01 -3.49 -6.95
CA PHE A 35 8.24 -3.16 -5.54
C PHE A 35 9.61 -3.59 -5.05
N GLU A 36 10.20 -2.77 -4.18
CA GLU A 36 11.39 -3.13 -3.43
C GLU A 36 10.98 -3.87 -2.16
N GLU A 37 11.41 -5.13 -2.07
CA GLU A 37 11.15 -6.01 -0.95
C GLU A 37 12.36 -6.08 -0.01
N GLN A 38 12.10 -6.08 1.31
CA GLN A 38 13.10 -6.45 2.29
C GLN A 38 12.51 -7.46 3.29
N LEU A 39 13.10 -8.66 3.35
CA LEU A 39 12.74 -9.68 4.32
C LEU A 39 13.33 -9.30 5.69
N MET A 40 12.46 -9.11 6.69
CA MET A 40 12.83 -8.62 8.03
C MET A 40 12.22 -9.49 9.13
N ARG A 41 12.80 -9.37 10.33
CA ARG A 41 12.08 -9.70 11.57
C ARG A 41 11.12 -8.55 11.88
N VAL A 42 9.83 -8.87 12.02
CA VAL A 42 8.77 -7.93 12.38
C VAL A 42 8.01 -8.41 13.61
N ASP A 43 7.78 -7.49 14.54
CA ASP A 43 7.00 -7.67 15.77
C ASP A 43 5.93 -6.56 15.89
N ILE A 44 4.88 -6.80 16.67
CA ILE A 44 3.87 -5.79 17.00
C ILE A 44 4.04 -5.39 18.47
N GLU A 45 4.21 -4.10 18.74
CA GLU A 45 4.25 -3.56 20.10
C GLU A 45 2.84 -3.56 20.71
N ARG A 46 2.69 -4.07 21.93
CA ARG A 46 1.37 -4.32 22.55
C ARG A 46 1.16 -3.63 23.89
N THR A 47 2.21 -3.13 24.52
CA THR A 47 2.21 -2.77 25.95
C THR A 47 2.77 -1.39 26.24
N SER A 48 3.64 -0.83 25.39
CA SER A 48 4.26 0.47 25.63
C SER A 48 3.23 1.60 25.63
N GLU A 49 3.37 2.56 26.54
CA GLU A 49 2.48 3.72 26.65
C GLU A 49 2.46 4.57 25.37
N HIS A 50 3.61 4.73 24.71
CA HIS A 50 3.77 5.67 23.60
C HIS A 50 3.73 5.04 22.20
N CYS A 51 3.89 3.72 22.09
CA CYS A 51 4.09 3.03 20.80
C CYS A 51 3.20 1.79 20.63
N GLN A 52 2.16 1.60 21.44
CA GLN A 52 1.22 0.48 21.26
C GLN A 52 0.65 0.46 19.83
N GLY A 53 0.62 -0.73 19.22
CA GLY A 53 0.14 -0.94 17.85
C GLY A 53 1.21 -0.75 16.77
N ARG A 54 2.42 -0.31 17.12
CA ARG A 54 3.50 -0.12 16.16
C ARG A 54 3.99 -1.46 15.59
N THR A 55 4.15 -1.51 14.27
CA THR A 55 4.93 -2.55 13.56
C THR A 55 6.42 -2.24 13.72
N ILE A 56 7.13 -3.05 14.50
CA ILE A 56 8.56 -2.92 14.74
C ILE A 56 9.31 -3.79 13.74
N CYS A 57 10.13 -3.15 12.90
CA CYS A 57 10.91 -3.82 11.87
C CYS A 57 12.41 -3.77 12.24
N ASP A 58 13.09 -4.92 12.29
CA ASP A 58 14.54 -4.99 12.51
C ASP A 58 15.30 -4.74 11.20
N ILE A 59 15.36 -3.47 10.78
CA ILE A 59 15.93 -3.03 9.50
C ILE A 59 17.43 -3.38 9.39
N PHE A 60 18.15 -3.36 10.51
CA PHE A 60 19.60 -3.58 10.57
C PHE A 60 20.00 -5.00 10.99
N ASP A 61 19.02 -5.91 11.16
CA ASP A 61 19.23 -7.31 11.54
C ASP A 61 20.02 -7.48 12.86
N MET A 62 19.79 -6.55 13.81
CA MET A 62 20.59 -6.45 15.05
C MET A 62 20.22 -7.53 16.07
N ASN A 63 18.95 -7.95 16.11
CA ASN A 63 18.50 -8.97 17.06
C ASN A 63 18.78 -10.40 16.58
N ARG A 64 19.17 -10.59 15.30
CA ARG A 64 19.46 -11.89 14.66
C ARG A 64 18.37 -12.95 14.89
N ARG A 65 17.13 -12.52 15.05
CA ARG A 65 15.96 -13.40 15.17
C ARG A 65 15.53 -13.83 13.78
N GLU A 66 14.82 -14.95 13.70
CA GLU A 66 14.27 -15.44 12.43
C GLU A 66 13.37 -14.38 11.78
N LYS A 67 13.68 -14.06 10.52
CA LYS A 67 12.92 -13.14 9.68
C LYS A 67 11.58 -13.79 9.30
N ASN A 68 10.50 -13.03 9.36
CA ASN A 68 9.13 -13.56 9.27
C ASN A 68 8.20 -12.77 8.35
N CYS A 69 8.65 -11.63 7.81
CA CYS A 69 7.79 -10.73 7.05
C CYS A 69 8.58 -10.03 5.94
N VAL A 70 8.02 -10.02 4.72
CA VAL A 70 8.48 -9.16 3.64
C VAL A 70 7.87 -7.79 3.83
N VAL A 71 8.71 -6.77 3.98
CA VAL A 71 8.30 -5.37 4.12
C VAL A 71 8.62 -4.65 2.81
N ILE A 72 7.63 -3.95 2.26
CA ILE A 72 7.79 -3.16 1.04
C ILE A 72 8.31 -1.77 1.40
N THR A 73 9.46 -1.39 0.83
CA THR A 73 10.14 -0.12 1.16
C THR A 73 9.97 0.93 0.07
N LYS A 74 9.72 0.50 -1.17
CA LYS A 74 9.63 1.40 -2.33
C LYS A 74 8.78 0.82 -3.46
N ILE A 75 8.15 1.71 -4.23
CA ILE A 75 7.59 1.41 -5.55
C ILE A 75 8.60 1.91 -6.58
N HIS A 76 9.12 1.04 -7.44
CA HIS A 76 10.14 1.39 -8.42
C HIS A 76 9.61 2.30 -9.52
N ASN A 77 8.35 2.12 -9.92
CA ASN A 77 7.72 2.89 -10.99
C ASN A 77 6.27 3.23 -10.65
N VAL A 78 6.04 4.44 -10.13
CA VAL A 78 4.70 4.90 -9.74
C VAL A 78 3.77 5.08 -10.95
N GLU A 79 4.30 5.42 -12.12
CA GLU A 79 3.50 5.55 -13.35
C GLU A 79 2.96 4.18 -13.79
N HIS A 80 3.79 3.14 -13.74
CA HIS A 80 3.35 1.78 -14.03
C HIS A 80 2.25 1.31 -13.07
N PHE A 81 2.35 1.64 -11.77
CA PHE A 81 1.28 1.38 -10.81
C PHE A 81 -0.04 2.05 -11.22
N TRP A 82 0.00 3.32 -11.62
CA TRP A 82 -1.19 4.03 -12.08
C TRP A 82 -1.79 3.43 -13.34
N ASN A 83 -0.96 3.09 -14.34
CA ASN A 83 -1.43 2.45 -15.56
C ASN A 83 -2.13 1.12 -15.26
N MET A 84 -1.53 0.27 -14.42
CA MET A 84 -2.16 -0.98 -13.98
C MET A 84 -3.53 -0.75 -13.32
N MET A 85 -3.64 0.26 -12.46
CA MET A 85 -4.89 0.56 -11.76
C MET A 85 -5.98 1.05 -12.73
N ILE A 86 -5.64 1.97 -13.63
CA ILE A 86 -6.60 2.51 -14.60
C ILE A 86 -7.03 1.41 -15.57
N ASP A 87 -6.10 0.61 -16.10
CA ASP A 87 -6.42 -0.52 -16.97
C ASP A 87 -7.39 -1.51 -16.30
N ALA A 88 -7.16 -1.81 -15.01
CA ALA A 88 -8.03 -2.70 -14.25
C ALA A 88 -9.44 -2.11 -14.08
N ILE A 89 -9.57 -0.81 -13.81
CA ILE A 89 -10.85 -0.12 -13.68
C ILE A 89 -11.58 -0.11 -15.02
N GLU A 90 -10.90 0.23 -16.13
CA GLU A 90 -11.51 0.23 -17.46
C GLU A 90 -12.01 -1.16 -17.87
N LEU A 91 -11.24 -2.20 -17.56
CA LEU A 91 -11.66 -3.58 -17.85
C LEU A 91 -12.86 -3.99 -17.00
N ALA A 92 -12.87 -3.62 -15.72
CA ALA A 92 -13.99 -3.88 -14.82
C ALA A 92 -15.26 -3.15 -15.27
N ASP A 93 -15.12 -1.88 -15.69
CA ASP A 93 -16.22 -1.05 -16.19
C ASP A 93 -16.87 -1.67 -17.45
N LYS A 94 -16.07 -2.07 -18.45
CA LYS A 94 -16.56 -2.75 -19.67
C LYS A 94 -17.33 -4.04 -19.38
N ARG A 95 -17.03 -4.71 -18.26
CA ARG A 95 -17.65 -5.97 -17.85
C ARG A 95 -18.72 -5.79 -16.76
N SER A 96 -18.95 -4.56 -16.32
CA SER A 96 -19.88 -4.26 -15.23
C SER A 96 -21.31 -4.54 -15.68
N PRO A 97 -22.06 -5.40 -14.95
CA PRO A 97 -23.48 -5.61 -15.23
C PRO A 97 -24.32 -4.33 -15.09
N VAL A 98 -23.86 -3.37 -14.28
CA VAL A 98 -24.54 -2.08 -14.08
C VAL A 98 -24.57 -1.26 -15.37
N ASN A 99 -23.53 -1.39 -16.22
CA ASN A 99 -23.42 -0.67 -17.49
C ASN A 99 -24.22 -1.32 -18.62
N GLN A 100 -24.76 -2.52 -18.41
CA GLN A 100 -25.57 -3.24 -19.41
C GLN A 100 -27.08 -2.99 -19.24
N ILE A 101 -27.48 -2.24 -18.22
CA ILE A 101 -28.89 -2.00 -17.83
C ILE A 101 -29.36 -0.59 -18.25
N ILE A 102 -28.47 0.24 -18.81
CA ILE A 102 -28.76 1.57 -19.38
C ILE A 102 -28.60 1.49 -20.89
#